data_AF-A0A0F9JEB1-F1
#
_entry.id   AF-A0A0F9JEB1-F1
#
_cell.length_a   1.000
_cell.length_b   1.000
_cell.length_c   1.000
_cell.angle_alpha   90.00
_cell.angle_beta   90.00
_cell.angle_gamma   90.00
#
_symmetry.space_group_name_H-M   'P 1'
#
loop_
_entity.id
_entity.type
_entity.pdbx_description
1 polymer ?
#
loop_
_entity_poly.entity_id
_entity_poly.type
_entity_poly.pdbx_seq_one_letter_code
_entity_poly.pdbx_strand_id
1 'polypeptide(L)'
;MKENFSKFLKQIPDDFKYTMKALGNEFRFRLILLLLEEESLSLSKLSEILKKKNSLIIGHLKKLESAGIVQNYIHHTTNKRESSFYEITKYGGKMVKTIVNHYNNLNASKRTEEKYLNFLEIPDDVVKILKALSNQFRLSLLLFFLQEQKYSFTEIVGFSEKSKNSIANHLKLMEIAGLIQNFYEKQDTSSYSFYSITNIGKSLISNLNSSYNDYYHYEIEQIDKLESERYVENHFNIFCSSWGLPNETLLGWIEIYDKSINKIEIKFDFDLKINTFFNLDYDHNPEDNIYSFDIVDTINYIPFEFISKIPESNTPINKRTIDVSVFDATHILLQNKTVSIEILRPVVNLEVTKRELSGTSGIFEIKISFLINIHIKIPSIEFKVTDMENRDIRIVVIDKDPTEISQDLRPGIDLENLIGEFNIDKPGIFKIHFRIPYTDAVNNNYYSNEQIIEIGDVESFEGNLNYQYNYENMLEISS
;
A
#
# COMPACT_ATOMS: atom_id res chain seq x y z
N MET A 1 24.23 -14.98 6.55
CA MET A 1 23.12 -14.01 6.45
C MET A 1 21.93 -14.37 7.36
N LYS A 2 21.34 -15.57 7.24
CA LYS A 2 20.21 -16.03 8.07
C LYS A 2 20.44 -15.98 9.60
N GLU A 3 21.60 -16.47 10.06
CA GLU A 3 21.97 -16.34 11.48
C GLU A 3 22.10 -14.88 11.93
N ASN A 4 22.44 -13.97 11.00
CA ASN A 4 22.65 -12.57 11.33
C ASN A 4 21.31 -11.89 11.64
N PHE A 5 20.28 -12.12 10.82
CA PHE A 5 18.96 -11.50 11.04
C PHE A 5 18.27 -11.99 12.32
N SER A 6 18.29 -13.28 12.64
CA SER A 6 17.70 -13.80 13.88
C SER A 6 18.44 -13.30 15.13
N LYS A 7 19.78 -13.20 15.08
CA LYS A 7 20.57 -12.58 16.15
C LYS A 7 20.25 -11.09 16.28
N PHE A 8 20.12 -10.39 15.16
CA PHE A 8 19.74 -8.98 15.10
C PHE A 8 18.37 -8.71 15.72
N LEU A 9 17.36 -9.54 15.44
CA LEU A 9 16.03 -9.45 16.07
C LEU A 9 16.07 -9.46 17.60
N LYS A 10 17.04 -10.21 18.17
CA LYS A 10 17.23 -10.33 19.61
C LYS A 10 18.02 -9.15 20.20
N GLN A 11 18.72 -8.37 19.39
CA GLN A 11 19.48 -7.19 19.84
C GLN A 11 18.59 -5.96 20.03
N ILE A 12 17.43 -5.91 19.38
CA ILE A 12 16.50 -4.79 19.54
C ILE A 12 15.91 -4.84 20.96
N PRO A 13 16.08 -3.78 21.77
CA PRO A 13 15.54 -3.75 23.13
C PRO A 13 14.01 -3.85 23.16
N ASP A 14 13.47 -4.56 24.15
CA ASP A 14 12.03 -4.82 24.22
C ASP A 14 11.20 -3.57 24.51
N ASP A 15 11.70 -2.66 25.32
CA ASP A 15 11.12 -1.34 25.55
C ASP A 15 11.04 -0.49 24.27
N PHE A 16 12.06 -0.53 23.40
CA PHE A 16 12.00 0.11 22.08
C PHE A 16 10.90 -0.49 21.20
N LYS A 17 10.77 -1.83 21.18
CA LYS A 17 9.67 -2.52 20.48
C LYS A 17 8.30 -2.13 21.03
N TYR A 18 8.15 -2.08 22.36
CA TYR A 18 6.91 -1.66 23.01
C TYR A 18 6.56 -0.21 22.70
N THR A 19 7.57 0.66 22.62
CA THR A 19 7.43 2.07 22.23
C THR A 19 6.87 2.17 20.82
N MET A 20 7.49 1.52 19.83
CA MET A 20 7.01 1.57 18.44
C MET A 20 5.61 0.97 18.30
N LYS A 21 5.36 -0.18 18.97
CA LYS A 21 4.03 -0.79 19.04
C LYS A 21 3.00 0.15 19.69
N ALA A 22 3.42 0.99 20.63
CA ALA A 22 2.55 1.93 21.31
C ALA A 22 2.14 3.10 20.40
N LEU A 23 3.12 3.68 19.70
CA LEU A 23 2.93 4.78 18.75
C LEU A 23 2.09 4.37 17.53
N GLY A 24 2.14 3.10 17.14
CA GLY A 24 1.41 2.54 15.99
C GLY A 24 -0.11 2.64 15.97
N ASN A 25 -0.73 3.02 17.09
CA ASN A 25 -2.18 3.16 17.17
C ASN A 25 -2.53 4.64 17.19
N GLU A 26 -3.33 5.04 16.21
CA GLU A 26 -3.72 6.42 16.00
C GLU A 26 -4.29 7.08 17.27
N PHE A 27 -5.23 6.41 17.97
CA PHE A 27 -5.82 6.99 19.19
C PHE A 27 -4.79 7.21 20.32
N ARG A 28 -3.82 6.31 20.48
CA ARG A 28 -2.69 6.50 21.41
C ARG A 28 -1.80 7.65 20.97
N PHE A 29 -1.54 7.80 19.67
CA PHE A 29 -0.78 8.93 19.16
C PHE A 29 -1.50 10.27 19.40
N ARG A 30 -2.83 10.31 19.23
CA ARG A 30 -3.66 11.49 19.58
C ARG A 30 -3.54 11.85 21.05
N LEU A 31 -3.64 10.85 21.94
CA LEU A 31 -3.45 11.04 23.38
C LEU A 31 -2.08 11.66 23.69
N ILE A 32 -1.04 11.17 23.03
CA ILE A 32 0.33 11.68 23.22
C ILE A 32 0.44 13.14 22.78
N LEU A 33 -0.07 13.48 21.59
CA LEU A 33 -0.02 14.85 21.07
C LEU A 33 -0.76 15.82 21.99
N LEU A 34 -1.94 15.42 22.48
CA LEU A 34 -2.70 16.22 23.45
C LEU A 34 -1.90 16.46 24.75
N LEU A 35 -1.24 15.42 25.27
CA LEU A 35 -0.41 15.56 26.48
C LEU A 35 0.90 16.34 26.23
N LEU A 36 1.40 16.38 24.99
CA LEU A 36 2.52 17.24 24.62
C LEU A 36 2.13 18.73 24.59
N GLU A 37 0.89 19.04 24.20
CA GLU A 37 0.37 20.41 24.13
C GLU A 37 -0.02 20.96 25.51
N GLU A 38 -0.68 20.16 26.34
CA GLU A 38 -1.27 20.60 27.62
C GLU A 38 -0.38 20.31 28.85
N GLU A 39 0.83 19.77 28.63
CA GLU A 39 1.80 19.30 29.63
C GLU A 39 1.30 18.13 30.51
N SER A 40 0.20 18.32 31.25
CA SER A 40 -0.41 17.31 32.12
C SER A 40 -1.93 17.43 32.20
N LEU A 41 -2.64 16.30 32.16
CA LEU A 41 -4.12 16.29 32.20
C LEU A 41 -4.67 15.22 33.14
N SER A 42 -5.78 15.55 33.82
CA SER A 42 -6.56 14.59 34.58
C SER A 42 -7.37 13.67 33.67
N LEU A 43 -7.71 12.46 34.15
CA LEU A 43 -8.55 11.53 33.38
C LEU A 43 -9.90 12.12 32.96
N SER A 44 -10.54 12.87 33.86
CA SER A 44 -11.82 13.53 33.56
C SER A 44 -11.68 14.54 32.43
N LYS A 45 -10.57 15.32 32.42
CA LYS A 45 -10.31 16.29 31.37
C LYS A 45 -9.98 15.63 30.03
N LEU A 46 -9.21 14.53 30.04
CA LEU A 46 -8.97 13.71 28.85
C LEU A 46 -10.27 13.17 28.25
N SER A 47 -11.19 12.70 29.10
CA SER A 47 -12.50 12.20 28.66
C SER A 47 -13.38 13.29 28.06
N GLU A 48 -13.36 14.47 28.66
CA GLU A 48 -14.07 15.66 28.17
C GLU A 48 -13.55 16.07 26.78
N ILE A 49 -12.23 16.22 26.62
CA ILE A 49 -11.61 16.68 25.36
C ILE A 49 -11.79 15.64 24.24
N LEU A 50 -11.49 14.37 24.52
CA LEU A 50 -11.51 13.31 23.51
C LEU A 50 -12.93 12.77 23.24
N LYS A 51 -13.91 13.14 24.06
CA LYS A 51 -15.29 12.64 24.01
C LYS A 51 -15.34 11.09 24.01
N LYS A 52 -14.48 10.45 24.82
CA LYS A 52 -14.40 8.99 24.98
C LYS A 52 -14.60 8.59 26.44
N LYS A 53 -15.09 7.36 26.66
CA LYS A 53 -15.29 6.78 27.99
C LYS A 53 -13.95 6.62 28.72
N ASN A 54 -13.93 6.91 30.03
CA ASN A 54 -12.78 6.72 30.91
C ASN A 54 -12.12 5.34 30.79
N SER A 55 -12.92 4.27 30.70
CA SER A 55 -12.41 2.90 30.61
C SER A 55 -11.56 2.66 29.37
N LEU A 56 -11.96 3.21 28.22
CA LEU A 56 -11.20 3.13 26.98
C LEU A 56 -9.88 3.90 27.10
N ILE A 57 -9.95 5.14 27.60
CA ILE A 57 -8.78 6.00 27.78
C ILE A 57 -7.76 5.35 28.73
N ILE A 58 -8.19 4.83 29.88
CA ILE A 58 -7.34 4.09 30.83
C ILE A 58 -6.66 2.91 30.14
N GLY A 59 -7.39 2.13 29.33
CA GLY A 59 -6.82 0.99 28.60
C GLY A 59 -5.69 1.38 27.64
N HIS A 60 -5.76 2.58 27.05
CA HIS A 60 -4.71 3.11 26.18
C HIS A 60 -3.56 3.75 26.95
N LEU A 61 -3.85 4.51 28.02
CA LEU A 61 -2.84 5.11 28.91
C LEU A 61 -1.96 4.04 29.56
N LYS A 62 -2.54 2.94 30.07
CA LYS A 62 -1.76 1.82 30.62
C LYS A 62 -0.77 1.22 29.61
N LYS A 63 -1.14 1.17 28.33
CA LYS A 63 -0.24 0.71 27.25
C LYS A 63 0.87 1.72 26.94
N LEU A 64 0.59 3.01 27.09
CA LEU A 64 1.56 4.09 26.94
C LEU A 64 2.53 4.13 28.12
N GLU A 65 2.03 3.93 29.34
CA GLU A 65 2.84 3.77 30.56
C GLU A 65 3.75 2.56 30.49
N SER A 66 3.22 1.41 30.08
CA SER A 66 4.02 0.19 29.91
C SER A 66 5.11 0.33 28.85
N ALA A 67 4.95 1.28 27.91
CA ALA A 67 5.94 1.62 26.90
C ALA A 67 6.87 2.78 27.33
N GLY A 68 6.72 3.28 28.55
CA GLY A 68 7.51 4.39 29.09
C GLY A 68 7.22 5.75 28.46
N ILE A 69 6.16 5.90 27.65
CA ILE A 69 5.84 7.13 26.91
C ILE A 69 5.11 8.15 27.80
N VAL A 70 4.18 7.66 28.62
CA VAL A 70 3.36 8.45 29.54
C VAL A 70 3.64 7.99 30.97
N GLN A 71 3.54 8.89 31.93
CA GLN A 71 3.53 8.54 33.35
C GLN A 71 2.29 9.08 34.06
N ASN A 72 1.87 8.36 35.10
CA ASN A 72 0.78 8.77 35.97
C ASN A 72 1.31 9.22 37.33
N TYR A 73 0.73 10.29 37.88
CA TYR A 73 0.95 10.71 39.25
C TYR A 73 -0.38 11.12 39.90
N ILE A 74 -0.39 11.14 41.23
CA ILE A 74 -1.55 11.56 42.03
C ILE A 74 -1.27 12.97 42.53
N HIS A 75 -2.16 13.91 42.18
CA HIS A 75 -2.07 15.27 42.70
C HIS A 75 -2.94 15.41 43.95
N HIS A 76 -2.29 15.60 45.11
CA HIS A 76 -2.99 15.84 46.38
C HIS A 76 -3.30 17.34 46.50
N THR A 77 -4.58 17.69 46.43
CA THR A 77 -5.04 19.04 46.74
C THR A 77 -5.72 19.02 48.11
N THR A 78 -5.37 19.96 48.98
CA THR A 78 -5.72 19.99 50.42
C THR A 78 -7.22 19.94 50.74
N ASN A 79 -8.12 20.06 49.76
CA ASN A 79 -9.57 20.04 49.93
C ASN A 79 -10.35 19.35 48.78
N LYS A 80 -9.71 18.57 47.91
CA LYS A 80 -10.40 17.81 46.83
C LYS A 80 -9.99 16.35 46.84
N ARG A 81 -10.83 15.49 46.24
CA ARG A 81 -10.51 14.06 46.04
C ARG A 81 -9.23 13.93 45.21
N GLU A 82 -8.39 12.98 45.61
CA GLU A 82 -7.21 12.56 44.84
C GLU A 82 -7.62 12.29 43.40
N SER A 83 -6.85 12.87 42.47
CA SER A 83 -7.12 12.76 41.04
C SER A 83 -5.84 12.30 40.34
N SER A 84 -5.99 11.30 39.47
CA SER A 84 -4.91 10.79 38.61
C SER A 84 -4.66 11.77 37.46
N PHE A 85 -3.41 12.22 37.34
CA PHE A 85 -2.91 13.05 36.24
C PHE A 85 -1.93 12.26 35.40
N TYR A 86 -1.89 12.57 34.11
CA TYR A 86 -1.03 11.91 33.12
C TYR A 86 -0.22 12.97 32.40
N GLU A 87 1.04 12.67 32.15
CA GLU A 87 1.97 13.55 31.41
C GLU A 87 2.94 12.72 30.58
N ILE A 88 3.57 13.36 29.59
CA ILE A 88 4.58 12.73 28.73
C ILE A 88 5.91 12.63 29.48
N THR A 89 6.53 11.45 29.46
CA THR A 89 7.89 11.29 30.01
C THR A 89 8.91 11.97 29.11
N LYS A 90 10.12 12.25 29.65
CA LYS A 90 11.22 12.77 28.82
C LYS A 90 11.55 11.85 27.63
N TYR A 91 11.54 10.53 27.86
CA TYR A 91 11.72 9.52 26.81
C TYR A 91 10.62 9.61 25.75
N GLY A 92 9.36 9.52 26.17
CA GLY A 92 8.20 9.58 25.26
C GLY A 92 8.19 10.85 24.44
N GLY A 93 8.47 11.99 25.07
CA GLY A 93 8.56 13.29 24.40
C GLY A 93 9.65 13.33 23.34
N LYS A 94 10.84 12.77 23.63
CA LYS A 94 11.93 12.71 22.65
C LYS A 94 11.58 11.84 21.44
N MET A 95 11.01 10.66 21.68
CA MET A 95 10.60 9.74 20.61
C MET A 95 9.54 10.36 19.69
N VAL A 96 8.53 11.00 20.28
CA VAL A 96 7.42 11.58 19.52
C VAL A 96 7.87 12.84 18.78
N LYS A 97 8.64 13.72 19.43
CA LYS A 97 9.24 14.90 18.77
C LYS A 97 10.11 14.49 17.59
N THR A 98 10.81 13.35 17.66
CA THR A 98 11.57 12.84 16.52
C THR A 98 10.68 12.56 15.31
N ILE A 99 9.55 11.87 15.51
CA ILE A 99 8.58 11.56 14.44
C ILE A 99 7.94 12.86 13.92
N VAL A 100 7.49 13.73 14.82
CA VAL A 100 6.84 15.00 14.50
C VAL A 100 7.79 15.91 13.72
N ASN A 101 9.03 16.09 14.19
CA ASN A 101 10.03 16.92 13.52
C ASN A 101 10.40 16.33 12.17
N HIS A 102 10.55 15.00 12.07
CA HIS A 102 10.82 14.36 10.80
C HIS A 102 9.69 14.63 9.79
N TYR A 103 8.43 14.42 10.20
CA TYR A 103 7.27 14.73 9.36
C TYR A 103 7.18 16.22 8.99
N ASN A 104 7.42 17.12 9.94
CA ASN A 104 7.41 18.55 9.69
C ASN A 104 8.52 18.95 8.72
N ASN A 105 9.72 18.39 8.84
CA ASN A 105 10.83 18.66 7.93
C ASN A 105 10.54 18.20 6.51
N LEU A 106 9.81 17.08 6.34
CA LEU A 106 9.33 16.65 5.03
C LEU A 106 8.29 17.61 4.42
N ASN A 107 7.60 18.39 5.26
CA ASN A 107 6.50 19.27 4.87
C ASN A 107 6.76 20.77 5.12
N ALA A 108 7.99 21.14 5.52
CA ALA A 108 8.35 22.50 5.95
C ALA A 108 8.12 23.55 4.87
N SER A 109 7.99 23.09 3.64
CA SER A 109 7.78 23.85 2.42
C SER A 109 6.34 24.20 2.06
N LYS A 110 5.38 23.89 2.94
CA LYS A 110 3.94 24.04 2.66
C LYS A 110 3.24 24.94 3.67
N ARG A 111 3.96 25.45 4.67
CA ARG A 111 3.36 26.13 5.82
C ARG A 111 4.21 27.33 6.22
N THR A 112 3.81 28.50 5.73
CA THR A 112 4.25 29.81 6.24
C THR A 112 3.75 30.10 7.66
N GLU A 113 2.89 29.25 8.25
CA GLU A 113 2.41 29.38 9.62
C GLU A 113 2.50 28.05 10.41
N GLU A 114 3.05 28.13 11.63
CA GLU A 114 3.39 27.06 12.58
C GLU A 114 2.21 26.18 13.05
N LYS A 115 1.50 25.47 12.16
CA LYS A 115 0.60 24.40 12.59
C LYS A 115 1.36 23.10 12.72
N TYR A 116 1.81 22.83 13.95
CA TYR A 116 2.24 21.52 14.43
C TYR A 116 1.16 20.47 14.18
N LEU A 117 1.54 19.19 14.16
CA LEU A 117 0.59 18.06 14.17
C LEU A 117 -0.43 18.26 15.29
N ASN A 118 -1.69 18.49 14.93
CA ASN A 118 -2.77 18.71 15.88
C ASN A 118 -3.38 17.36 16.28
N PHE A 119 -3.59 17.12 17.57
CA PHE A 119 -4.20 15.87 18.05
C PHE A 119 -5.62 15.60 17.47
N LEU A 120 -6.32 16.64 17.01
CA LEU A 120 -7.63 16.56 16.35
C LEU A 120 -7.55 15.96 14.94
N GLU A 121 -6.42 16.08 14.25
CA GLU A 121 -6.28 15.59 12.88
C GLU A 121 -4.84 15.14 12.62
N ILE A 122 -4.62 13.83 12.70
CA ILE A 122 -3.35 13.21 12.32
C ILE A 122 -3.40 12.94 10.81
N PRO A 123 -2.44 13.44 10.02
CA PRO A 123 -2.33 13.14 8.60
C PRO A 123 -2.20 11.63 8.33
N ASP A 124 -2.84 11.15 7.27
CA ASP A 124 -2.85 9.72 6.93
C ASP A 124 -1.44 9.14 6.73
N ASP A 125 -0.52 9.91 6.15
CA ASP A 125 0.88 9.49 5.96
C ASP A 125 1.59 9.22 7.30
N VAL A 126 1.33 10.05 8.32
CA VAL A 126 1.84 9.80 9.68
C VAL A 126 1.25 8.50 10.22
N VAL A 127 -0.06 8.26 10.00
CA VAL A 127 -0.71 7.01 10.41
C VAL A 127 -0.09 5.80 9.70
N LYS A 128 0.20 5.89 8.40
CA LYS A 128 0.87 4.84 7.61
C LYS A 128 2.28 4.56 8.16
N ILE A 129 3.07 5.60 8.43
CA ILE A 129 4.41 5.48 9.05
C ILE A 129 4.33 4.80 10.41
N LEU A 130 3.46 5.30 11.30
CA LEU A 130 3.29 4.74 12.65
C LEU A 130 2.85 3.27 12.58
N LYS A 131 1.89 2.95 11.70
CA LYS A 131 1.46 1.58 11.46
C LYS A 131 2.62 0.72 11.00
N ALA A 132 3.45 1.17 10.05
CA ALA A 132 4.62 0.43 9.57
C ALA A 132 5.60 0.10 10.70
N LEU A 133 5.96 1.09 11.51
CA LEU A 133 6.90 0.95 12.63
C LEU A 133 6.36 0.06 13.77
N SER A 134 5.05 -0.01 13.95
CA SER A 134 4.40 -0.70 15.08
C SER A 134 4.58 -2.22 15.13
N ASN A 135 5.00 -2.82 14.01
CA ASN A 135 5.23 -4.26 13.95
C ASN A 135 6.73 -4.53 14.10
N GLN A 136 7.07 -5.36 15.08
CA GLN A 136 8.44 -5.72 15.40
C GLN A 136 9.22 -6.23 14.18
N PHE A 137 8.63 -7.08 13.34
CA PHE A 137 9.33 -7.62 12.17
C PHE A 137 9.68 -6.54 11.15
N ARG A 138 8.74 -5.62 10.86
CA ARG A 138 8.99 -4.49 9.96
C ARG A 138 10.05 -3.53 10.51
N LEU A 139 9.95 -3.16 11.80
CA LEU A 139 10.98 -2.35 12.47
C LEU A 139 12.36 -2.99 12.36
N SER A 140 12.43 -4.31 12.52
CA SER A 140 13.69 -5.05 12.44
C SER A 140 14.24 -5.10 11.03
N LEU A 141 13.39 -5.26 10.01
CA LEU A 141 13.80 -5.15 8.62
C LEU A 141 14.35 -3.76 8.30
N LEU A 142 13.69 -2.69 8.77
CA LEU A 142 14.17 -1.32 8.56
C LEU A 142 15.54 -1.07 9.20
N LEU A 143 15.72 -1.52 10.44
CA LEU A 143 17.01 -1.45 11.12
C LEU A 143 18.08 -2.31 10.42
N PHE A 144 17.70 -3.45 9.84
CA PHE A 144 18.61 -4.30 9.08
C PHE A 144 18.99 -3.67 7.73
N PHE A 145 18.05 -3.00 7.05
CA PHE A 145 18.30 -2.23 5.82
C PHE A 145 19.13 -0.97 6.06
N LEU A 146 19.30 -0.50 7.30
CA LEU A 146 20.25 0.58 7.60
C LEU A 146 21.71 0.13 7.45
N GLN A 147 22.00 -1.16 7.65
CA GLN A 147 23.37 -1.68 7.64
C GLN A 147 23.86 -1.98 6.21
N GLU A 148 22.95 -2.25 5.28
CA GLU A 148 23.26 -2.82 3.97
C GLU A 148 22.39 -2.17 2.89
N GLN A 149 22.92 -1.99 1.68
CA GLN A 149 22.29 -1.09 0.70
C GLN A 149 20.99 -1.63 0.08
N LYS A 150 20.89 -2.94 -0.20
CA LYS A 150 19.70 -3.55 -0.85
C LYS A 150 19.64 -5.06 -0.66
N TYR A 151 18.42 -5.62 -0.67
CA TYR A 151 18.18 -7.08 -0.60
C TYR A 151 17.12 -7.52 -1.59
N SER A 152 17.32 -8.67 -2.25
CA SER A 152 16.30 -9.29 -3.08
C SER A 152 15.16 -9.88 -2.23
N PHE A 153 13.97 -10.01 -2.84
CA PHE A 153 12.84 -10.70 -2.21
C PHE A 153 13.21 -12.11 -1.72
N THR A 154 13.96 -12.86 -2.55
CA THR A 154 14.42 -14.22 -2.24
C THR A 154 15.31 -14.25 -1.00
N GLU A 155 16.24 -13.30 -0.88
CA GLU A 155 17.10 -13.18 0.31
C GLU A 155 16.28 -12.87 1.55
N ILE A 156 15.35 -11.91 1.47
CA ILE A 156 14.47 -11.52 2.59
C ILE A 156 13.66 -12.73 3.06
N VAL A 157 13.06 -13.50 2.14
CA VAL A 157 12.37 -14.75 2.49
C VAL A 157 13.33 -15.75 3.12
N GLY A 158 14.54 -15.90 2.57
CA GLY A 158 15.55 -16.83 3.05
C GLY A 158 16.02 -16.56 4.48
N PHE A 159 16.24 -15.30 4.86
CA PHE A 159 16.73 -14.95 6.19
C PHE A 159 15.62 -14.71 7.24
N SER A 160 14.39 -14.40 6.82
CA SER A 160 13.30 -14.07 7.74
C SER A 160 12.53 -15.26 8.31
N GLU A 161 12.63 -16.43 7.66
CA GLU A 161 11.84 -17.64 7.97
C GLU A 161 10.31 -17.43 7.94
N LYS A 162 9.83 -16.38 7.28
CA LYS A 162 8.40 -16.13 7.07
C LYS A 162 7.95 -16.62 5.70
N SER A 163 6.65 -16.87 5.58
CA SER A 163 6.06 -17.21 4.28
C SER A 163 6.20 -16.05 3.29
N LYS A 164 6.30 -16.36 2.00
CA LYS A 164 6.39 -15.37 0.91
C LYS A 164 5.27 -14.33 1.00
N ASN A 165 4.03 -14.76 1.24
CA ASN A 165 2.87 -13.87 1.36
C ASN A 165 2.99 -12.93 2.56
N SER A 166 3.47 -13.43 3.70
CA SER A 166 3.70 -12.59 4.88
C SER A 166 4.77 -11.53 4.63
N ILE A 167 5.85 -11.89 3.92
CA ILE A 167 6.92 -10.95 3.55
C ILE A 167 6.41 -9.90 2.57
N ALA A 168 5.71 -10.30 1.51
CA ALA A 168 5.14 -9.38 0.53
C ALA A 168 4.23 -8.34 1.21
N ASN A 169 3.33 -8.77 2.10
CA ASN A 169 2.47 -7.87 2.86
C ASN A 169 3.29 -6.90 3.75
N HIS A 170 4.30 -7.39 4.45
CA HIS A 170 5.13 -6.53 5.29
C HIS A 170 5.92 -5.49 4.50
N LEU A 171 6.49 -5.88 3.35
CA LEU A 171 7.22 -4.97 2.46
C LEU A 171 6.29 -3.93 1.86
N LYS A 172 5.12 -4.34 1.34
CA LYS A 172 4.12 -3.41 0.78
C LYS A 172 3.67 -2.37 1.82
N LEU A 173 3.46 -2.76 3.08
CA LEU A 173 3.08 -1.79 4.12
C LEU A 173 4.21 -0.79 4.47
N MET A 174 5.47 -1.18 4.32
CA MET A 174 6.61 -0.25 4.52
C MET A 174 6.83 0.64 3.29
N GLU A 175 6.58 0.12 2.09
CA GLU A 175 6.56 0.87 0.83
C GLU A 175 5.43 1.91 0.83
N ILE A 176 4.23 1.54 1.28
CA ILE A 176 3.10 2.46 1.49
C ILE A 176 3.42 3.57 2.48
N ALA A 177 4.25 3.29 3.48
CA ALA A 177 4.72 4.30 4.41
C ALA A 177 5.90 5.13 3.89
N GLY A 178 6.38 4.89 2.66
CA GLY A 178 7.54 5.56 2.08
C GLY A 178 8.87 5.24 2.78
N LEU A 179 8.93 4.18 3.59
CA LEU A 179 10.11 3.84 4.40
C LEU A 179 11.11 2.97 3.64
N ILE A 180 10.63 2.19 2.68
CA ILE A 180 11.44 1.38 1.78
C ILE A 180 10.97 1.59 0.34
N GLN A 181 11.82 1.19 -0.60
CA GLN A 181 11.51 1.19 -2.02
C GLN A 181 11.74 -0.18 -2.62
N ASN A 182 10.95 -0.51 -3.65
CA ASN A 182 11.12 -1.69 -4.48
C ASN A 182 11.62 -1.29 -5.88
N PHE A 183 12.60 -2.01 -6.42
CA PHE A 183 13.09 -1.79 -7.78
C PHE A 183 13.50 -3.11 -8.43
N TYR A 184 13.44 -3.16 -9.75
CA TYR A 184 13.94 -4.29 -10.52
C TYR A 184 15.37 -4.06 -10.97
N GLU A 185 16.20 -5.07 -10.80
CA GLU A 185 17.54 -5.10 -11.36
C GLU A 185 17.74 -6.40 -12.11
N LYS A 186 18.03 -6.28 -13.41
CA LYS A 186 18.31 -7.45 -14.24
C LYS A 186 19.74 -7.90 -13.96
N GLN A 187 19.89 -8.85 -13.06
CA GLN A 187 21.16 -9.54 -12.82
C GLN A 187 21.15 -10.92 -13.50
N ASP A 188 22.31 -11.54 -13.68
CA ASP A 188 22.45 -12.93 -14.17
C ASP A 188 21.85 -13.98 -13.21
N THR A 189 21.28 -13.54 -12.09
CA THR A 189 20.62 -14.40 -11.09
C THR A 189 19.10 -14.43 -11.30
N SER A 190 18.44 -15.46 -10.75
CA SER A 190 16.98 -15.63 -10.84
C SER A 190 16.15 -14.63 -10.03
N SER A 191 16.79 -13.64 -9.39
CA SER A 191 16.12 -12.64 -8.54
C SER A 191 16.03 -11.32 -9.27
N TYR A 192 14.81 -10.85 -9.50
CA TYR A 192 14.55 -9.61 -10.22
C TYR A 192 14.20 -8.45 -9.28
N SER A 193 13.52 -8.70 -8.17
CA SER A 193 12.96 -7.66 -7.29
C SER A 193 13.81 -7.42 -6.05
N PHE A 194 14.27 -6.18 -5.88
CA PHE A 194 15.14 -5.72 -4.79
C PHE A 194 14.46 -4.64 -3.96
N TYR A 195 14.84 -4.57 -2.68
CA TYR A 195 14.33 -3.61 -1.72
C TYR A 195 15.48 -2.89 -1.05
N SER A 196 15.34 -1.57 -0.86
CA SER A 196 16.25 -0.77 -0.05
C SER A 196 15.47 0.19 0.84
N ILE A 197 16.10 0.68 1.90
CA ILE A 197 15.54 1.77 2.70
C ILE A 197 15.59 3.08 1.89
N THR A 198 14.54 3.91 1.98
CA THR A 198 14.54 5.25 1.36
C THR A 198 15.35 6.23 2.19
N ASN A 199 15.66 7.43 1.66
CA ASN A 199 16.30 8.48 2.47
C ASN A 199 15.43 8.92 3.65
N ILE A 200 14.10 8.92 3.47
CA ILE A 200 13.11 9.14 4.54
C ILE A 200 13.23 8.06 5.61
N GLY A 201 13.13 6.80 5.20
CA GLY A 201 13.25 5.67 6.12
C GLY A 201 14.57 5.71 6.87
N LYS A 202 15.68 5.99 6.17
CA LYS A 202 17.02 6.07 6.76
C LYS A 202 17.10 7.17 7.80
N SER A 203 16.67 8.38 7.46
CA SER A 203 16.66 9.55 8.36
C SER A 203 15.77 9.30 9.58
N LEU A 204 14.53 8.83 9.39
CA LEU A 204 13.60 8.56 10.47
C LEU A 204 14.13 7.50 11.44
N ILE A 205 14.56 6.34 10.93
CA ILE A 205 14.99 5.22 11.77
C ILE A 205 16.31 5.56 12.47
N SER A 206 17.24 6.24 11.80
CA SER A 206 18.50 6.68 12.43
C SER A 206 18.22 7.65 13.57
N ASN A 207 17.33 8.62 13.37
CA ASN A 207 16.96 9.58 14.42
C ASN A 207 16.20 8.91 15.58
N LEU A 208 15.31 7.95 15.30
CA LEU A 208 14.62 7.19 16.34
C LEU A 208 15.60 6.35 17.17
N ASN A 209 16.56 5.70 16.50
CA ASN A 209 17.60 4.92 17.15
C ASN A 209 18.52 5.81 18.01
N SER A 210 18.96 6.95 17.47
CA SER A 210 19.74 7.95 18.22
C SER A 210 18.96 8.45 19.43
N SER A 211 17.68 8.82 19.26
CA SER A 211 16.83 9.29 20.34
C SER A 211 16.66 8.27 21.47
N TYR A 212 16.52 7.00 21.11
CA TYR A 212 16.49 5.89 22.08
C TYR A 212 17.82 5.77 22.83
N ASN A 213 18.94 5.65 22.11
CA ASN A 213 20.26 5.42 22.71
C ASN A 213 20.74 6.58 23.59
N ASP A 214 20.53 7.82 23.14
CA ASP A 214 20.83 9.03 23.90
C ASP A 214 20.08 9.07 25.24
N TYR A 215 18.83 8.60 25.29
CA TYR A 215 18.04 8.59 26.52
C TYR A 215 18.60 7.60 27.55
N TYR A 216 19.09 6.46 27.08
CA TYR A 216 19.68 5.42 27.92
C TYR A 216 21.19 5.57 28.13
N HIS A 217 21.80 6.67 27.65
CA HIS A 217 23.23 6.93 27.71
C HIS A 217 24.08 5.79 27.13
N TYR A 218 23.58 5.08 26.12
CA TYR A 218 24.42 4.18 25.36
C TYR A 218 25.36 5.05 24.52
N GLU A 219 26.66 5.05 24.84
CA GLU A 219 27.69 5.50 23.91
C GLU A 219 27.62 4.58 22.69
N ILE A 220 26.88 5.00 21.66
CA ILE A 220 26.96 4.33 20.38
C ILE A 220 28.33 4.70 19.80
N GLU A 221 29.19 3.71 19.56
CA GLU A 221 30.23 3.85 18.53
C GLU A 221 29.54 4.36 17.28
N GLN A 222 29.84 5.61 16.91
CA GLN A 222 29.18 6.31 15.81
C GLN A 222 29.06 5.34 14.62
N ILE A 223 27.82 4.98 14.27
CA ILE A 223 27.56 4.37 12.97
C ILE A 223 27.99 5.45 11.99
N ASP A 224 29.18 5.24 11.43
CA ASP A 224 29.91 6.22 10.66
C ASP A 224 29.02 6.87 9.62
N LYS A 225 29.30 8.15 9.39
CA LYS A 225 28.87 8.93 8.23
C LYS A 225 29.14 8.13 6.96
N LEU A 226 28.20 7.28 6.57
CA LEU A 226 28.16 6.63 5.26
C LEU A 226 27.79 7.72 4.24
N GLU A 227 28.85 8.40 3.82
CA GLU A 227 29.11 9.04 2.55
C GLU A 227 28.03 10.00 2.03
N SER A 228 28.13 11.27 2.45
CA SER A 228 27.51 12.40 1.76
C SER A 228 28.35 12.92 0.57
N GLU A 229 29.28 12.13 0.02
CA GLU A 229 30.25 12.61 -0.98
C GLU A 229 30.16 11.94 -2.36
N ARG A 230 29.02 11.31 -2.72
CA ARG A 230 28.86 10.68 -4.05
C ARG A 230 27.60 11.01 -4.87
N TYR A 231 26.89 12.08 -4.56
CA TYR A 231 25.85 12.60 -5.46
C TYR A 231 26.22 14.01 -5.94
N VAL A 232 27.19 14.07 -6.85
CA VAL A 232 27.52 15.27 -7.62
C VAL A 232 26.88 15.10 -9.00
N GLU A 233 26.12 16.13 -9.45
CA GLU A 233 25.44 16.34 -10.75
C GLU A 233 23.92 16.05 -10.87
N ASN A 234 23.23 15.48 -9.89
CA ASN A 234 21.76 15.30 -10.00
C ASN A 234 20.99 16.38 -9.23
N HIS A 235 20.13 17.14 -9.92
CA HIS A 235 19.22 18.10 -9.29
C HIS A 235 18.11 17.39 -8.50
N PHE A 236 17.64 16.24 -8.98
CA PHE A 236 16.64 15.41 -8.32
C PHE A 236 16.79 13.92 -8.68
N ASN A 237 16.08 13.05 -7.95
CA ASN A 237 15.77 11.68 -8.35
C ASN A 237 14.26 11.44 -8.30
N ILE A 238 13.77 10.58 -9.18
CA ILE A 238 12.40 10.05 -9.13
C ILE A 238 12.48 8.55 -8.93
N PHE A 239 11.55 8.05 -8.12
CA PHE A 239 11.31 6.63 -7.90
C PHE A 239 9.82 6.35 -7.96
N CYS A 240 9.46 5.13 -8.34
CA CYS A 240 8.10 4.64 -8.25
C CYS A 240 8.09 3.12 -8.10
N SER A 241 6.94 2.57 -7.72
CA SER A 241 6.69 1.14 -7.85
C SER A 241 7.00 0.73 -9.28
N SER A 242 7.89 -0.24 -9.43
CA SER A 242 8.41 -0.65 -10.74
C SER A 242 7.45 -1.57 -11.51
N TRP A 243 6.41 -2.05 -10.82
CA TRP A 243 5.29 -2.80 -11.38
C TRP A 243 4.04 -2.58 -10.53
N GLY A 244 2.90 -2.97 -11.09
CA GLY A 244 1.62 -2.99 -10.38
C GLY A 244 0.57 -3.83 -11.10
N LEU A 245 -0.49 -4.18 -10.38
CA LEU A 245 -1.72 -4.64 -11.02
C LEU A 245 -2.55 -3.43 -11.47
N PRO A 246 -3.42 -3.59 -12.47
CA PRO A 246 -4.37 -2.53 -12.80
C PRO A 246 -5.28 -2.25 -11.61
N ASN A 247 -5.63 -0.98 -11.44
CA ASN A 247 -6.42 -0.45 -10.33
C ASN A 247 -5.78 -0.63 -8.95
N GLU A 248 -4.55 -1.15 -8.86
CA GLU A 248 -3.79 -1.13 -7.62
C GLU A 248 -3.29 0.29 -7.36
N THR A 249 -3.38 0.74 -6.11
CA THR A 249 -2.69 1.96 -5.68
C THR A 249 -1.18 1.73 -5.68
N LEU A 250 -0.51 2.49 -6.53
CA LEU A 250 0.94 2.54 -6.69
C LEU A 250 1.48 3.85 -6.14
N LEU A 251 2.76 3.82 -5.80
CA LEU A 251 3.42 4.94 -5.14
C LEU A 251 4.60 5.40 -5.96
N GLY A 252 4.77 6.70 -6.00
CA GLY A 252 5.97 7.33 -6.50
C GLY A 252 6.41 8.43 -5.57
N TRP A 253 7.66 8.81 -5.71
CA TRP A 253 8.18 9.97 -5.04
C TRP A 253 9.34 10.60 -5.78
N ILE A 254 9.53 11.89 -5.54
CA ILE A 254 10.62 12.69 -6.07
C ILE A 254 11.46 13.15 -4.89
N GLU A 255 12.76 12.87 -4.92
CA GLU A 255 13.74 13.41 -3.99
C GLU A 255 14.46 14.59 -4.66
N ILE A 256 14.41 15.76 -4.03
CA ILE A 256 14.97 17.01 -4.55
C ILE A 256 16.25 17.33 -3.78
N TYR A 257 17.34 17.59 -4.51
CA TYR A 257 18.65 17.88 -3.92
C TYR A 257 19.12 19.31 -4.22
N ASP A 258 18.61 19.92 -5.30
CA ASP A 258 18.97 21.28 -5.70
C ASP A 258 17.89 22.30 -5.34
N LYS A 259 18.32 23.36 -4.65
CA LYS A 259 17.49 24.51 -4.26
C LYS A 259 17.19 25.45 -5.42
N SER A 260 17.84 25.29 -6.57
CA SER A 260 17.54 26.07 -7.78
C SER A 260 16.28 25.60 -8.50
N ILE A 261 15.70 24.46 -8.12
CA ILE A 261 14.44 23.98 -8.68
C ILE A 261 13.28 24.83 -8.14
N ASN A 262 12.58 25.50 -9.04
CA ASN A 262 11.40 26.31 -8.74
C ASN A 262 10.11 25.73 -9.31
N LYS A 263 10.19 24.84 -10.30
CA LYS A 263 9.01 24.20 -10.88
C LYS A 263 9.29 22.74 -11.18
N ILE A 264 8.29 21.89 -10.97
CA ILE A 264 8.31 20.49 -11.35
C ILE A 264 7.10 20.22 -12.24
N GLU A 265 7.32 19.51 -13.34
CA GLU A 265 6.25 18.98 -14.19
C GLU A 265 6.35 17.46 -14.22
N ILE A 266 5.25 16.79 -13.92
CA ILE A 266 5.14 15.33 -13.93
C ILE A 266 4.13 14.96 -15.01
N LYS A 267 4.60 14.31 -16.07
CA LYS A 267 3.77 13.79 -17.15
C LYS A 267 3.53 12.30 -16.92
N PHE A 268 2.27 11.93 -16.79
CA PHE A 268 1.87 10.53 -16.72
C PHE A 268 1.42 10.04 -18.08
N ASP A 269 1.76 8.80 -18.43
CA ASP A 269 1.05 8.08 -19.49
C ASP A 269 -0.48 8.13 -19.24
N PHE A 270 -1.29 8.22 -20.30
CA PHE A 270 -2.76 8.35 -20.17
C PHE A 270 -3.45 7.17 -19.49
N ASP A 271 -2.76 6.03 -19.42
CA ASP A 271 -3.22 4.87 -18.65
C ASP A 271 -2.88 4.97 -17.17
N LEU A 272 -2.10 5.95 -16.73
CA LEU A 272 -1.86 6.22 -15.33
C LEU A 272 -2.69 7.43 -14.91
N LYS A 273 -3.41 7.29 -13.80
CA LYS A 273 -4.20 8.36 -13.20
C LYS A 273 -3.65 8.68 -11.82
N ILE A 274 -3.35 9.96 -11.58
CA ILE A 274 -3.01 10.38 -10.24
C ILE A 274 -4.21 10.18 -9.30
N ASN A 275 -3.95 9.61 -8.13
CA ASN A 275 -4.92 9.58 -7.04
C ASN A 275 -4.74 10.83 -6.18
N THR A 276 -3.51 11.07 -5.71
CA THR A 276 -3.18 12.25 -4.91
C THR A 276 -1.69 12.59 -4.99
N PHE A 277 -1.39 13.89 -5.00
CA PHE A 277 -0.08 14.41 -4.64
C PHE A 277 -0.12 14.82 -3.19
N PHE A 278 0.75 14.24 -2.36
CA PHE A 278 0.67 14.49 -0.94
C PHE A 278 1.19 15.89 -0.61
N ASN A 279 0.25 16.68 -0.12
CA ASN A 279 0.50 18.03 0.36
C ASN A 279 0.93 19.00 -0.82
N LEU A 280 0.87 18.55 -2.07
CA LEU A 280 0.89 19.25 -3.37
C LEU A 280 -0.37 20.04 -3.74
N ASP A 281 -0.35 21.37 -3.81
CA ASP A 281 -1.24 22.04 -4.77
C ASP A 281 -0.61 21.91 -6.16
N TYR A 282 -1.45 21.68 -7.18
CA TYR A 282 -0.98 21.43 -8.54
C TYR A 282 -1.96 21.92 -9.59
N ASP A 283 -1.40 22.34 -10.72
CA ASP A 283 -2.15 22.61 -11.94
C ASP A 283 -2.12 21.37 -12.83
N HIS A 284 -3.30 20.89 -13.26
CA HIS A 284 -3.42 19.75 -14.17
C HIS A 284 -3.76 20.23 -15.57
N ASN A 285 -2.88 19.92 -16.54
CA ASN A 285 -3.19 19.99 -17.95
C ASN A 285 -3.72 18.61 -18.40
N PRO A 286 -5.04 18.44 -18.63
CA PRO A 286 -5.63 17.17 -18.98
C PRO A 286 -5.29 16.72 -20.41
N GLU A 287 -4.96 17.65 -21.32
CA GLU A 287 -4.66 17.32 -22.72
C GLU A 287 -3.38 16.50 -22.87
N ASP A 288 -2.40 16.77 -22.01
CA ASP A 288 -1.10 16.09 -22.01
C ASP A 288 -0.89 15.19 -20.79
N ASN A 289 -1.87 15.14 -19.87
CA ASN A 289 -1.79 14.50 -18.56
C ASN A 289 -0.56 14.96 -17.75
N ILE A 290 -0.32 16.27 -17.74
CA ILE A 290 0.81 16.92 -17.05
C ILE A 290 0.31 17.59 -15.77
N TYR A 291 1.03 17.34 -14.68
CA TYR A 291 0.81 17.97 -13.39
C TYR A 291 1.98 18.90 -13.08
N SER A 292 1.70 20.18 -12.85
CA SER A 292 2.71 21.21 -12.59
C SER A 292 2.67 21.66 -11.14
N PHE A 293 3.85 21.84 -10.54
CA PHE A 293 4.03 22.27 -9.16
C PHE A 293 5.03 23.41 -9.13
N ASP A 294 4.66 24.53 -8.51
CA ASP A 294 5.61 25.56 -8.13
C ASP A 294 6.23 25.20 -6.77
N ILE A 295 7.55 25.17 -6.72
CA ILE A 295 8.35 24.88 -5.52
C ILE A 295 8.74 26.22 -4.90
N VAL A 296 7.99 26.63 -3.88
CA VAL A 296 8.15 27.95 -3.24
C VAL A 296 9.15 27.90 -2.05
N ASP A 297 9.54 26.70 -1.60
CA ASP A 297 10.33 26.46 -0.39
C ASP A 297 11.26 25.23 -0.54
N THR A 298 12.01 24.87 0.51
CA THR A 298 12.85 23.65 0.58
C THR A 298 12.03 22.36 0.65
N ILE A 299 11.27 22.04 -0.41
CA ILE A 299 10.75 20.69 -0.62
C ILE A 299 11.93 19.83 -1.00
N ASN A 300 12.26 18.84 -0.16
CA ASN A 300 13.25 17.82 -0.52
C ASN A 300 12.58 16.51 -0.97
N TYR A 301 11.25 16.41 -0.83
CA TYR A 301 10.52 15.18 -1.08
C TYR A 301 9.06 15.43 -1.51
N ILE A 302 8.63 14.78 -2.59
CA ILE A 302 7.24 14.82 -3.07
C ILE A 302 6.75 13.38 -3.22
N PRO A 303 5.94 12.86 -2.28
CA PRO A 303 5.27 11.58 -2.48
C PRO A 303 4.00 11.78 -3.31
N PHE A 304 3.63 10.75 -4.05
CA PHE A 304 2.37 10.70 -4.79
C PHE A 304 1.82 9.28 -4.91
N GLU A 305 0.50 9.17 -4.91
CA GLU A 305 -0.24 7.96 -5.22
C GLU A 305 -0.84 8.06 -6.61
N PHE A 306 -0.79 6.97 -7.36
CA PHE A 306 -1.45 6.85 -8.66
C PHE A 306 -2.00 5.44 -8.82
N ILE A 307 -2.89 5.29 -9.78
CA ILE A 307 -3.45 4.00 -10.18
C ILE A 307 -3.22 3.81 -11.67
N SER A 308 -3.05 2.57 -12.10
CA SER A 308 -3.07 2.25 -13.52
C SER A 308 -4.49 1.87 -13.93
N LYS A 309 -4.95 2.40 -15.06
CA LYS A 309 -6.03 1.80 -15.85
C LYS A 309 -5.60 0.42 -16.35
N ILE A 310 -6.57 -0.33 -16.83
CA ILE A 310 -6.28 -1.63 -17.42
C ILE A 310 -5.74 -1.40 -18.83
N PRO A 311 -4.52 -1.89 -19.14
CA PRO A 311 -3.89 -1.62 -20.43
C PRO A 311 -4.67 -2.22 -21.59
N GLU A 312 -4.73 -1.50 -22.72
CA GLU A 312 -5.46 -1.96 -23.92
C GLU A 312 -4.75 -3.11 -24.67
N SER A 313 -3.47 -3.33 -24.40
CA SER A 313 -2.63 -4.22 -25.20
C SER A 313 -2.75 -5.70 -24.80
N ASN A 314 -2.60 -6.56 -25.81
CA ASN A 314 -2.58 -8.01 -25.67
C ASN A 314 -1.33 -8.57 -25.00
N THR A 315 -0.32 -7.75 -24.71
CA THR A 315 0.90 -8.18 -24.05
C THR A 315 0.66 -8.48 -22.57
N PRO A 316 1.30 -9.53 -22.00
CA PRO A 316 1.16 -9.84 -20.57
C PRO A 316 1.67 -8.73 -19.65
N ILE A 317 2.62 -7.92 -20.14
CA ILE A 317 3.23 -6.81 -19.42
C ILE A 317 3.07 -5.57 -20.29
N ASN A 318 2.61 -4.49 -19.68
CA ASN A 318 2.43 -3.20 -20.33
C ASN A 318 3.32 -2.16 -19.65
N LYS A 319 4.28 -1.63 -20.41
CA LYS A 319 5.18 -0.60 -19.90
C LYS A 319 4.51 0.76 -20.01
N ARG A 320 4.50 1.48 -18.90
CA ARG A 320 4.02 2.86 -18.79
C ARG A 320 5.14 3.72 -18.25
N THR A 321 5.13 5.00 -18.60
CA THR A 321 6.19 5.93 -18.19
C THR A 321 5.63 7.07 -17.37
N ILE A 322 6.46 7.57 -16.47
CA ILE A 322 6.28 8.83 -15.78
C ILE A 322 7.51 9.67 -16.10
N ASP A 323 7.31 10.81 -16.76
CA ASP A 323 8.36 11.76 -17.07
C ASP A 323 8.32 12.90 -16.07
N VAL A 324 9.45 13.21 -15.44
CA VAL A 324 9.58 14.33 -14.52
C VAL A 324 10.58 15.31 -15.07
N SER A 325 10.15 16.55 -15.25
CA SER A 325 10.99 17.68 -15.64
C SER A 325 11.04 18.67 -14.49
N VAL A 326 12.23 19.18 -14.18
CA VAL A 326 12.42 20.22 -13.16
C VAL A 326 13.04 21.45 -13.79
N PHE A 327 12.55 22.63 -13.40
CA PHE A 327 12.92 23.91 -14.00
C PHE A 327 13.36 24.91 -12.93
N ASP A 328 14.20 25.86 -13.32
CA ASP A 328 14.59 26.99 -12.47
C ASP A 328 13.55 28.11 -12.44
N ALA A 329 13.84 29.18 -11.69
CA ALA A 329 12.98 30.36 -11.57
C ALA A 329 12.71 31.09 -12.90
N THR A 330 13.55 30.86 -13.92
CA THR A 330 13.41 31.43 -15.27
C THR A 330 12.75 30.46 -16.25
N HIS A 331 12.23 29.33 -15.76
CA HIS A 331 11.64 28.24 -16.54
C HIS A 331 12.63 27.55 -17.49
N ILE A 332 13.93 27.62 -17.19
CA ILE A 332 14.93 26.82 -17.91
C ILE A 332 14.91 25.39 -17.33
N LEU A 333 14.81 24.40 -18.22
CA LEU A 333 14.86 22.98 -17.84
C LEU A 333 16.24 22.66 -17.26
N LEU A 334 16.27 22.24 -16.00
CA LEU A 334 17.49 21.84 -15.30
C LEU A 334 17.77 20.35 -15.50
N GLN A 335 16.74 19.51 -15.36
CA GLN A 335 16.87 18.06 -15.51
C GLN A 335 15.53 17.43 -15.91
N ASN A 336 15.59 16.34 -16.67
CA ASN A 336 14.45 15.47 -16.96
C ASN A 336 14.84 14.01 -16.65
N LYS A 337 13.93 13.25 -16.02
CA LYS A 337 14.05 11.80 -15.80
C LYS A 337 12.74 11.10 -16.15
N THR A 338 12.87 9.97 -16.84
CA THR A 338 11.77 9.04 -17.11
C THR A 338 11.93 7.80 -16.24
N VAL A 339 10.86 7.40 -15.57
CA VAL A 339 10.77 6.08 -14.92
C VAL A 339 9.72 5.23 -15.61
N SER A 340 10.00 3.93 -15.74
CA SER A 340 9.08 2.97 -16.35
C SER A 340 8.45 2.06 -15.30
N ILE A 341 7.18 1.77 -15.48
CA ILE A 341 6.38 0.90 -14.62
C ILE A 341 5.81 -0.23 -15.49
N GLU A 342 5.92 -1.46 -15.01
CA GLU A 342 5.35 -2.63 -15.64
C GLU A 342 3.97 -2.96 -15.07
N ILE A 343 2.92 -2.65 -15.81
CA ILE A 343 1.55 -3.00 -15.44
C ILE A 343 1.27 -4.42 -15.94
N LEU A 344 1.11 -5.33 -14.99
CA LEU A 344 0.83 -6.73 -15.28
C LEU A 344 -0.61 -6.89 -15.73
N ARG A 345 -0.83 -7.70 -16.76
CA ARG A 345 -2.19 -8.05 -17.18
C ARG A 345 -2.84 -8.94 -16.11
N PRO A 346 -4.09 -8.67 -15.71
CA PRO A 346 -4.81 -9.51 -14.80
C PRO A 346 -5.07 -10.86 -15.49
N VAL A 347 -4.71 -11.95 -14.80
CA VAL A 347 -5.02 -13.31 -15.23
C VAL A 347 -6.22 -13.76 -14.42
N VAL A 348 -7.22 -14.28 -15.13
CA VAL A 348 -8.35 -14.96 -14.50
C VAL A 348 -8.46 -16.31 -15.14
N ASN A 349 -8.64 -17.30 -14.27
CA ASN A 349 -8.76 -18.68 -14.68
C ASN A 349 -10.23 -19.07 -14.56
N LEU A 350 -10.75 -19.65 -15.63
CA LEU A 350 -12.08 -20.23 -15.67
C LEU A 350 -11.92 -21.74 -15.71
N GLU A 351 -12.39 -22.38 -14.64
CA GLU A 351 -12.48 -23.82 -14.52
C GLU A 351 -13.95 -24.21 -14.68
N VAL A 352 -14.24 -25.04 -15.68
CA VAL A 352 -15.58 -25.61 -15.84
C VAL A 352 -15.48 -27.10 -15.55
N THR A 353 -16.16 -27.52 -14.49
CA THR A 353 -16.11 -28.88 -13.98
C THR A 353 -17.49 -29.52 -14.12
N LYS A 354 -17.49 -30.75 -14.62
CA LYS A 354 -18.71 -31.52 -14.85
C LYS A 354 -19.11 -32.26 -13.57
N ARG A 355 -20.32 -32.00 -13.02
CA ARG A 355 -20.77 -32.63 -11.75
C ARG A 355 -21.67 -33.85 -11.94
N GLU A 356 -22.71 -33.76 -12.77
CA GLU A 356 -23.67 -34.88 -12.99
C GLU A 356 -24.10 -34.99 -14.46
N LEU A 357 -24.40 -36.22 -14.90
CA LEU A 357 -24.73 -36.55 -16.30
C LEU A 357 -26.01 -37.37 -16.44
N SER A 358 -26.78 -37.03 -17.47
CA SER A 358 -27.63 -38.00 -18.17
C SER A 358 -27.52 -37.78 -19.69
N GLY A 359 -26.71 -38.59 -20.38
CA GLY A 359 -26.48 -38.43 -21.82
C GLY A 359 -25.68 -37.17 -22.14
N THR A 360 -26.26 -36.23 -22.88
CA THR A 360 -25.65 -34.92 -23.17
C THR A 360 -26.34 -33.76 -22.44
N SER A 361 -27.18 -34.06 -21.44
CA SER A 361 -27.67 -33.13 -20.42
C SER A 361 -26.89 -33.32 -19.12
N GLY A 362 -26.74 -32.25 -18.31
CA GLY A 362 -25.95 -32.33 -17.08
C GLY A 362 -25.88 -31.04 -16.26
N ILE A 363 -25.36 -31.19 -15.03
CA ILE A 363 -25.06 -30.09 -14.11
C ILE A 363 -23.58 -29.76 -14.24
N PHE A 364 -23.29 -28.50 -14.52
CA PHE A 364 -21.93 -27.98 -14.65
C PHE A 364 -21.66 -26.98 -13.52
N GLU A 365 -20.48 -27.12 -12.92
CA GLU A 365 -19.92 -26.17 -11.97
C GLU A 365 -18.94 -25.26 -12.72
N ILE A 366 -19.10 -23.96 -12.55
CA ILE A 366 -18.15 -22.96 -13.04
C ILE A 366 -17.44 -22.39 -11.83
N LYS A 367 -16.11 -22.41 -11.85
CA LYS A 367 -15.27 -21.75 -10.86
C LYS A 367 -14.38 -20.72 -11.56
N ILE A 368 -14.51 -19.48 -11.13
CA ILE A 368 -13.71 -18.37 -11.63
C ILE A 368 -12.70 -17.96 -10.57
N SER A 369 -11.43 -17.96 -10.91
CA SER A 369 -10.33 -17.59 -10.00
C SER A 369 -9.60 -16.35 -10.51
N PHE A 370 -9.51 -15.30 -9.70
CA PHE A 370 -8.80 -14.07 -10.03
C PHE A 370 -7.39 -14.05 -9.41
N LEU A 371 -6.42 -13.40 -10.04
CA LEU A 371 -5.19 -13.03 -9.34
C LEU A 371 -5.50 -12.04 -8.21
N ILE A 372 -4.91 -12.29 -7.04
CA ILE A 372 -5.08 -11.50 -5.81
C ILE A 372 -4.67 -10.02 -6.04
N ASN A 373 -5.40 -9.09 -5.39
CA ASN A 373 -5.18 -7.62 -5.37
C ASN A 373 -5.66 -6.80 -6.58
N ILE A 374 -6.56 -7.34 -7.41
CA ILE A 374 -7.24 -6.53 -8.42
C ILE A 374 -8.49 -5.92 -7.76
N HIS A 375 -8.52 -4.59 -7.62
CA HIS A 375 -9.71 -3.86 -7.18
C HIS A 375 -10.68 -3.66 -8.36
N ILE A 376 -11.45 -4.71 -8.69
CA ILE A 376 -12.53 -4.65 -9.67
C ILE A 376 -13.84 -5.05 -9.01
N LYS A 377 -14.93 -4.41 -9.43
CA LYS A 377 -16.28 -4.83 -9.04
C LYS A 377 -16.87 -5.66 -10.17
N ILE A 378 -17.27 -6.88 -9.87
CA ILE A 378 -17.94 -7.77 -10.82
C ILE A 378 -19.43 -7.80 -10.48
N PRO A 379 -20.28 -7.05 -11.20
CA PRO A 379 -21.71 -7.01 -10.92
C PRO A 379 -22.43 -8.33 -11.24
N SER A 380 -21.98 -9.05 -12.27
CA SER A 380 -22.60 -10.30 -12.72
C SER A 380 -21.65 -11.10 -13.60
N ILE A 381 -22.06 -12.32 -13.93
CA ILE A 381 -21.48 -13.15 -14.99
C ILE A 381 -22.56 -13.34 -16.05
N GLU A 382 -22.24 -13.07 -17.31
CA GLU A 382 -23.13 -13.29 -18.43
C GLU A 382 -22.76 -14.61 -19.12
N PHE A 383 -23.74 -15.51 -19.26
CA PHE A 383 -23.59 -16.74 -20.02
C PHE A 383 -24.68 -16.85 -21.10
N LYS A 384 -24.28 -17.38 -22.24
CA LYS A 384 -25.18 -17.75 -23.33
C LYS A 384 -24.79 -19.14 -23.83
N VAL A 385 -25.74 -20.06 -23.86
CA VAL A 385 -25.52 -21.42 -24.36
C VAL A 385 -26.19 -21.54 -25.71
N THR A 386 -25.43 -21.97 -26.71
CA THR A 386 -25.95 -22.24 -28.05
C THR A 386 -25.65 -23.68 -28.45
N ASP A 387 -26.43 -24.23 -29.37
CA ASP A 387 -26.04 -25.47 -30.05
C ASP A 387 -24.98 -25.21 -31.15
N MET A 388 -24.59 -26.26 -31.87
CA MET A 388 -23.64 -26.20 -32.98
C MET A 388 -24.12 -25.36 -34.18
N GLU A 389 -25.42 -25.10 -34.28
CA GLU A 389 -26.04 -24.23 -35.29
C GLU A 389 -26.21 -22.78 -34.77
N ASN A 390 -25.60 -22.44 -33.62
CA ASN A 390 -25.73 -21.16 -32.92
C ASN A 390 -27.18 -20.81 -32.51
N ARG A 391 -28.06 -21.81 -32.32
CA ARG A 391 -29.41 -21.59 -31.79
C ARG A 391 -29.36 -21.49 -30.28
N ASP A 392 -30.04 -20.48 -29.73
CA ASP A 392 -30.06 -20.23 -28.29
C ASP A 392 -30.76 -21.37 -27.52
N ILE A 393 -30.08 -21.84 -26.48
CA ILE A 393 -30.60 -22.83 -25.54
C ILE A 393 -31.02 -22.09 -24.28
N ARG A 394 -32.26 -22.35 -23.85
CA ARG A 394 -32.77 -21.77 -22.62
C ARG A 394 -32.02 -22.37 -21.43
N ILE A 395 -31.40 -21.49 -20.65
CA ILE A 395 -30.70 -21.84 -19.41
C ILE A 395 -31.63 -21.50 -18.25
N VAL A 396 -31.69 -22.38 -17.26
CA VAL A 396 -32.27 -22.05 -15.96
C VAL A 396 -31.11 -21.77 -15.02
N VAL A 397 -30.94 -20.49 -14.70
CA VAL A 397 -29.93 -20.01 -13.76
C VAL A 397 -30.45 -20.26 -12.36
N ILE A 398 -29.67 -20.95 -11.54
CA ILE A 398 -29.95 -21.04 -10.12
C ILE A 398 -28.93 -20.13 -9.45
N ASP A 399 -29.35 -18.90 -9.14
CA ASP A 399 -28.53 -17.99 -8.34
C ASP A 399 -28.35 -18.63 -6.96
N LYS A 400 -27.14 -19.15 -6.69
CA LYS A 400 -26.73 -19.53 -5.34
C LYS A 400 -26.03 -18.35 -4.69
N ASP A 401 -26.38 -18.08 -3.44
CA ASP A 401 -25.63 -17.11 -2.64
C ASP A 401 -24.18 -17.63 -2.49
N PRO A 402 -23.14 -16.86 -2.87
CA PRO A 402 -21.75 -17.30 -2.76
C PRO A 402 -21.33 -17.67 -1.33
N THR A 403 -22.11 -17.27 -0.32
CA THR A 403 -21.91 -17.69 1.08
C THR A 403 -22.38 -19.11 1.41
N GLU A 404 -23.17 -19.75 0.54
CA GLU A 404 -23.74 -21.11 0.77
C GLU A 404 -22.83 -22.25 0.27
N ILE A 405 -21.67 -21.95 -0.33
CA ILE A 405 -20.77 -22.94 -0.94
C ILE A 405 -19.67 -23.34 0.07
N SER A 406 -19.88 -24.49 0.72
CA SER A 406 -18.93 -25.39 1.41
C SER A 406 -17.63 -24.79 2.01
N GLN A 407 -17.48 -24.94 3.33
CA GLN A 407 -16.33 -24.56 4.17
C GLN A 407 -15.05 -25.40 3.99
N ASP A 408 -14.95 -26.26 2.95
CA ASP A 408 -13.79 -27.16 2.77
C ASP A 408 -12.67 -26.62 1.86
N LEU A 409 -12.68 -25.31 1.56
CA LEU A 409 -11.52 -24.66 0.94
C LEU A 409 -10.44 -24.40 2.00
N ARG A 410 -9.26 -24.99 1.80
CA ARG A 410 -8.09 -24.84 2.68
C ARG A 410 -7.80 -23.36 2.97
N PRO A 411 -7.45 -22.98 4.21
CA PRO A 411 -7.16 -21.60 4.57
C PRO A 411 -5.81 -21.20 3.96
N GLY A 412 -5.83 -20.31 2.97
CA GLY A 412 -4.61 -19.80 2.35
C GLY A 412 -4.79 -18.91 1.14
N ILE A 413 -6.01 -18.72 0.65
CA ILE A 413 -6.29 -17.83 -0.48
C ILE A 413 -7.64 -17.16 -0.24
N ASP A 414 -7.67 -15.87 0.10
CA ASP A 414 -8.88 -15.03 -0.04
C ASP A 414 -9.06 -14.73 -1.54
N LEU A 415 -9.35 -15.78 -2.31
CA LEU A 415 -9.85 -15.67 -3.67
C LEU A 415 -11.33 -15.31 -3.56
N GLU A 416 -11.76 -14.23 -4.20
CA GLU A 416 -13.16 -14.07 -4.60
C GLU A 416 -13.44 -15.11 -5.71
N ASN A 417 -13.63 -16.37 -5.31
CA ASN A 417 -14.07 -17.40 -6.26
C ASN A 417 -15.56 -17.18 -6.50
N LEU A 418 -15.93 -16.77 -7.71
CA LEU A 418 -17.32 -16.89 -8.13
C LEU A 418 -17.54 -18.33 -8.55
N ILE A 419 -18.33 -19.06 -7.75
CA ILE A 419 -18.74 -20.43 -8.04
C ILE A 419 -20.23 -20.40 -8.38
N GLY A 420 -20.58 -20.90 -9.56
CA GLY A 420 -21.94 -20.96 -10.05
C GLY A 420 -22.26 -22.35 -10.61
N GLU A 421 -23.54 -22.70 -10.59
CA GLU A 421 -24.04 -23.95 -11.18
C GLU A 421 -25.17 -23.64 -12.16
N PHE A 422 -25.18 -24.34 -13.30
CA PHE A 422 -26.28 -24.26 -14.26
C PHE A 422 -26.59 -25.65 -14.83
N ASN A 423 -27.85 -25.85 -15.21
CA ASN A 423 -28.35 -27.12 -15.72
C ASN A 423 -28.71 -26.99 -17.21
N ILE A 424 -28.28 -27.97 -18.01
CA ILE A 424 -28.69 -28.11 -19.41
C ILE A 424 -29.58 -29.36 -19.53
N ASP A 425 -30.89 -29.15 -19.68
CA ASP A 425 -31.89 -30.23 -19.78
C ASP A 425 -32.05 -30.81 -21.20
N LYS A 426 -31.14 -30.48 -22.12
CA LYS A 426 -31.17 -30.98 -23.49
C LYS A 426 -29.90 -31.76 -23.81
N PRO A 427 -30.02 -32.91 -24.51
CA PRO A 427 -28.87 -33.60 -25.05
C PRO A 427 -28.29 -32.90 -26.30
N GLY A 428 -27.00 -32.55 -26.31
CA GLY A 428 -26.24 -32.10 -27.49
C GLY A 428 -24.77 -31.73 -27.21
N ILE A 429 -24.04 -31.35 -28.27
CA ILE A 429 -22.76 -30.61 -28.14
C ILE A 429 -23.12 -29.14 -28.08
N PHE A 430 -22.59 -28.42 -27.09
CA PHE A 430 -22.95 -27.04 -26.82
C PHE A 430 -21.76 -26.10 -26.85
N LYS A 431 -22.03 -24.86 -27.22
CA LYS A 431 -21.11 -23.75 -27.08
C LYS A 431 -21.59 -22.86 -25.95
N ILE A 432 -20.78 -22.73 -24.91
CA ILE A 432 -21.02 -21.78 -23.83
C ILE A 432 -20.21 -20.55 -24.12
N HIS A 433 -20.91 -19.48 -24.44
CA HIS A 433 -20.39 -18.14 -24.55
C HIS A 433 -20.40 -17.50 -23.17
N PHE A 434 -19.27 -16.94 -22.78
CA PHE A 434 -19.07 -16.38 -21.45
C PHE A 434 -18.50 -14.97 -21.55
N ARG A 435 -19.08 -14.03 -20.79
CA ARG A 435 -18.58 -12.66 -20.62
C ARG A 435 -18.71 -12.22 -19.17
N ILE A 436 -17.72 -11.46 -18.69
CA ILE A 436 -17.75 -10.82 -17.36
C ILE A 436 -17.85 -9.32 -17.56
N PRO A 437 -18.99 -8.68 -17.23
CA PRO A 437 -19.01 -7.26 -16.98
C PRO A 437 -18.21 -6.94 -15.71
N TYR A 438 -17.44 -5.87 -15.71
CA TYR A 438 -16.81 -5.34 -14.48
C TYR A 438 -16.60 -3.84 -14.58
N THR A 439 -16.44 -3.24 -13.40
CA THR A 439 -16.21 -1.82 -13.23
C THR A 439 -14.83 -1.60 -12.60
N ASP A 440 -14.01 -0.73 -13.18
CA ASP A 440 -12.70 -0.37 -12.62
C ASP A 440 -12.81 0.63 -11.45
N ALA A 441 -11.67 0.93 -10.81
CA ALA A 441 -11.61 1.87 -9.68
C ALA A 441 -11.99 3.33 -10.05
N VAL A 442 -12.10 3.65 -11.34
CA VAL A 442 -12.53 4.97 -11.83
C VAL A 442 -13.93 4.94 -12.46
N ASN A 443 -14.68 3.85 -12.21
CA ASN A 443 -16.06 3.62 -12.66
C ASN A 443 -16.25 3.43 -14.17
N ASN A 444 -15.20 3.11 -14.93
CA ASN A 444 -15.40 2.66 -16.31
C ASN A 444 -15.93 1.22 -16.30
N ASN A 445 -16.89 0.94 -17.18
CA ASN A 445 -17.45 -0.38 -17.36
C ASN A 445 -16.78 -1.08 -18.55
N TYR A 446 -16.47 -2.34 -18.36
CA TYR A 446 -15.84 -3.18 -19.37
C TYR A 446 -16.54 -4.52 -19.45
N TYR A 447 -16.35 -5.19 -20.58
CA TYR A 447 -16.68 -6.59 -20.76
C TYR A 447 -15.40 -7.37 -21.01
N SER A 448 -15.34 -8.58 -20.47
CA SER A 448 -14.36 -9.54 -20.96
C SER A 448 -14.65 -9.89 -22.42
N ASN A 449 -13.61 -10.30 -23.15
CA ASN A 449 -13.81 -11.07 -24.37
C ASN A 449 -14.82 -12.19 -24.16
N GLU A 450 -15.60 -12.46 -25.20
CA GLU A 450 -16.41 -13.66 -25.28
C GLU A 450 -15.52 -14.89 -25.36
N GLN A 451 -15.72 -15.82 -24.44
CA GLN A 451 -15.08 -17.13 -24.47
C GLN A 451 -16.10 -18.16 -24.86
N ILE A 452 -15.73 -19.03 -25.79
CA ILE A 452 -16.60 -20.09 -26.30
C ILE A 452 -16.03 -21.42 -25.83
N ILE A 453 -16.75 -22.09 -24.93
CA ILE A 453 -16.41 -23.44 -24.46
C ILE A 453 -17.30 -24.43 -25.19
N GLU A 454 -16.68 -25.34 -25.93
CA GLU A 454 -17.39 -26.47 -26.53
C GLU A 454 -17.51 -27.60 -25.49
N ILE A 455 -18.72 -27.85 -25.02
CA ILE A 455 -19.02 -28.95 -24.12
C ILE A 455 -19.38 -30.20 -24.93
N GLY A 456 -18.46 -31.17 -24.89
CA GLY A 456 -18.63 -32.56 -25.32
C GLY A 456 -18.25 -33.54 -24.19
N ASP A 457 -17.71 -34.72 -24.52
CA ASP A 457 -17.33 -35.76 -23.54
C ASP A 457 -16.14 -35.42 -22.61
N VAL A 458 -15.70 -34.17 -22.55
CA VAL A 458 -14.52 -33.77 -21.76
C VAL A 458 -14.91 -33.46 -20.31
N GLU A 459 -14.18 -34.03 -19.34
CA GLU A 459 -14.53 -33.98 -17.89
C GLU A 459 -14.15 -32.66 -17.19
N SER A 460 -13.21 -31.90 -17.75
CA SER A 460 -12.82 -30.58 -17.24
C SER A 460 -12.16 -29.75 -18.33
N PHE A 461 -12.34 -28.42 -18.26
CA PHE A 461 -11.60 -27.47 -19.07
C PHE A 461 -10.81 -26.53 -18.14
N GLU A 462 -9.50 -26.52 -18.31
CA GLU A 462 -8.59 -25.55 -17.68
C GLU A 462 -8.16 -24.54 -18.75
N GLY A 463 -8.74 -23.36 -18.71
CA GLY A 463 -8.40 -22.27 -19.63
C GLY A 463 -7.69 -21.14 -18.90
N ASN A 464 -6.49 -20.76 -19.38
CA ASN A 464 -5.92 -19.46 -19.08
C ASN A 464 -6.67 -18.42 -19.93
N LEU A 465 -7.62 -17.69 -19.34
CA LEU A 465 -8.35 -16.67 -20.07
C LEU A 465 -7.52 -15.40 -20.14
N ASN A 466 -6.98 -15.14 -21.34
CA ASN A 466 -6.35 -13.87 -21.68
C ASN A 466 -7.45 -12.87 -22.09
N TYR A 467 -7.83 -11.96 -21.20
CA TYR A 467 -8.78 -10.86 -21.48
C TYR A 467 -8.27 -9.93 -22.57
N GLN A 468 -8.72 -10.03 -23.83
CA GLN A 468 -8.60 -8.88 -24.71
C GLN A 468 -9.79 -7.96 -24.39
N TYR A 469 -9.52 -6.67 -24.30
CA TYR A 469 -10.53 -5.65 -24.10
C TYR A 469 -11.04 -5.27 -25.48
N ASN A 470 -12.36 -5.36 -25.71
CA ASN A 470 -12.96 -4.84 -26.92
C ASN A 470 -13.47 -3.42 -26.67
N TYR A 471 -12.63 -2.42 -26.98
CA TYR A 471 -12.95 -1.00 -26.86
C TYR A 471 -14.04 -0.54 -27.83
N GLU A 472 -14.35 -1.30 -28.87
CA GLU A 472 -15.41 -0.94 -29.84
C GLU A 472 -16.81 -0.99 -29.23
N ASN A 473 -16.97 -1.63 -28.06
CA ASN A 473 -18.24 -1.75 -27.33
C ASN A 473 -18.32 -0.84 -26.10
N MET A 474 -17.53 0.24 -26.01
CA MET A 474 -17.80 1.32 -25.05
C MET A 474 -19.19 1.90 -25.35
N LEU A 475 -20.20 1.39 -24.66
CA LEU A 475 -21.43 2.12 -24.51
C LEU A 475 -21.09 3.31 -23.61
N GLU A 476 -21.05 4.52 -24.18
CA GLU A 476 -21.49 5.69 -23.43
C GLU A 476 -22.90 5.36 -22.93
N ILE A 477 -23.00 4.73 -21.75
CA ILE A 477 -24.22 4.81 -20.97
C ILE A 477 -24.16 6.21 -20.37
N SER A 478 -24.48 7.20 -21.20
CA SER A 478 -24.92 8.50 -20.73
C SER A 478 -26.07 8.23 -19.76
N SER A 479 -25.85 8.55 -18.49
CA SER A 479 -26.86 8.55 -17.43
C SER A 479 -28.10 9.34 -17.83
#